data_AF-A0A2N7XEI0-F1
#
_entry.id   AF-A0A2N7XEI0-F1
#
_cell.length_a   1.000
_cell.length_b   1.000
_cell.length_c   1.000
_cell.angle_alpha   90.00
_cell.angle_beta   90.00
_cell.angle_gamma   90.00
#
_symmetry.space_group_name_H-M   'P 1'
#
loop_
_entity.id
_entity.type
_entity.pdbx_description
1 polymer ?
#
loop_
_entity_poly.entity_id
_entity_poly.type
_entity_poly.pdbx_seq_one_letter_code
_entity_poly.pdbx_strand_id
1 'polypeptide(L)'
;MNLSRETLWLVVGFSGQIAFTGRFVLQWLYSEYKKRSVIPVSFWYLSIVGSALLFAYAIYRQDPVFIAGQAFGSIVYLRNLQLIARSKTLKD
;
A
#
# COMPACT_ATOMS: atom_id res chain seq x y z
N MET A 1 -11.44 -27.83 8.25
CA MET A 1 -10.26 -27.23 8.90
C MET A 1 -10.73 -26.05 9.73
N ASN A 2 -10.57 -26.09 11.05
CA ASN A 2 -10.78 -24.90 11.88
C ASN A 2 -9.61 -23.95 11.64
N LEU A 3 -9.86 -22.78 11.06
CA LEU A 3 -8.83 -21.76 10.96
C LEU A 3 -8.49 -21.29 12.38
N SER A 4 -7.22 -21.42 12.77
CA SER A 4 -6.76 -20.79 14.00
C SER A 4 -6.74 -19.27 13.80
N ARG A 5 -6.88 -18.53 14.90
CA ARG A 5 -6.75 -17.06 14.91
C ARG A 5 -5.43 -16.64 14.24
N GLU A 6 -4.36 -17.39 14.46
CA GLU A 6 -3.07 -17.13 13.83
C GLU A 6 -3.10 -17.28 12.32
N THR A 7 -3.74 -18.32 11.79
CA THR A 7 -3.88 -18.52 10.35
C THR A 7 -4.65 -17.35 9.71
N LEU A 8 -5.70 -16.85 10.35
CA LEU A 8 -6.45 -15.69 9.86
C LEU A 8 -5.55 -14.43 9.76
N TRP A 9 -4.75 -14.16 10.79
CA TRP A 9 -3.82 -13.03 10.77
C TRP A 9 -2.67 -13.19 9.77
N LEU A 10 -2.19 -14.42 9.55
CA LEU A 10 -1.22 -14.69 8.48
C LEU A 10 -1.82 -14.41 7.10
N VAL A 11 -3.07 -14.79 6.85
CA VAL A 11 -3.77 -14.47 5.59
C VAL A 11 -3.87 -12.94 5.41
N VAL A 12 -4.19 -12.19 6.46
CA VAL A 12 -4.20 -10.72 6.43
C VAL A 12 -2.82 -10.17 6.10
N GLY A 13 -1.77 -10.66 6.78
CA GLY A 13 -0.39 -10.23 6.54
C GLY A 13 0.08 -10.51 5.11
N PHE A 14 -0.17 -11.72 4.59
CA PHE A 14 0.17 -12.07 3.21
C PHE A 14 -0.65 -11.30 2.19
N SER A 15 -1.95 -11.08 2.43
CA SER A 15 -2.79 -10.25 1.55
C SER A 15 -2.28 -8.81 1.50
N GLY A 16 -1.90 -8.25 2.65
CA GLY A 16 -1.25 -6.95 2.75
C GLY A 16 0.07 -6.90 1.98
N GLN A 17 0.91 -7.92 2.13
CA GLN A 17 2.19 -8.00 1.39
C GLN A 17 2.01 -8.12 -0.12
N ILE A 18 1.04 -8.91 -0.58
CA ILE A 18 0.72 -9.04 -2.00
C ILE A 18 0.28 -7.70 -2.56
N ALA A 19 -0.62 -6.98 -1.88
CA ALA A 19 -1.03 -5.64 -2.31
C ALA A 19 0.14 -4.64 -2.31
N PHE A 20 0.95 -4.66 -1.25
CA PHE A 20 2.08 -3.74 -1.07
C PHE A 20 3.26 -4.01 -1.99
N THR A 21 3.44 -5.25 -2.43
CA THR A 21 4.47 -5.63 -3.43
C THR A 21 3.92 -5.44 -4.84
N GLY A 22 2.64 -5.79 -5.04
CA GLY A 22 1.93 -5.66 -6.32
C GLY A 22 1.91 -4.23 -6.86
N ARG A 23 2.02 -3.21 -6.00
CA ARG A 23 2.19 -1.81 -6.44
C ARG A 23 3.42 -1.63 -7.34
N PHE A 24 4.54 -2.29 -7.04
CA PHE A 24 5.77 -2.20 -7.84
C PHE A 24 5.61 -2.93 -9.17
N VAL A 25 4.93 -4.09 -9.16
CA VAL A 25 4.57 -4.79 -10.39
C VAL A 25 3.70 -3.91 -11.27
N LEU A 26 2.68 -3.27 -10.70
CA LEU A 26 1.80 -2.36 -11.44
C LEU A 26 2.59 -1.17 -12.00
N GLN A 27 3.42 -0.53 -11.18
CA GLN A 27 4.25 0.59 -11.62
C GLN A 27 5.21 0.20 -12.74
N TRP A 28 5.84 -0.98 -12.63
CA TRP A 28 6.73 -1.50 -13.66
C TRP A 28 5.98 -1.71 -14.97
N LEU A 29 4.89 -2.48 -14.97
CA LEU A 29 4.07 -2.72 -16.15
C LEU A 29 3.57 -1.41 -16.79
N TYR A 30 3.14 -0.45 -15.98
CA TYR A 30 2.68 0.84 -16.46
C TYR A 30 3.82 1.68 -17.05
N SER A 31 5.02 1.60 -16.48
CA SER A 31 6.21 2.31 -16.98
C SER A 31 6.72 1.73 -18.28
N GLU A 32 6.72 0.40 -18.43
CA GLU A 32 7.04 -0.30 -19.68
C GLU A 32 6.06 0.10 -20.79
N TYR A 33 4.76 0.05 -20.48
CA TYR A 33 3.72 0.45 -21.42
C TYR A 33 3.87 1.91 -21.89
N LYS A 34 4.31 2.81 -21.00
CA LYS A 34 4.52 4.23 -21.32
C LYS A 34 5.93 4.55 -21.82
N LYS A 35 6.87 3.60 -21.79
CA LYS A 35 8.30 3.78 -22.10
C LYS A 35 8.95 4.92 -21.31
N ARG A 36 8.51 5.16 -20.07
CA ARG A 36 9.06 6.16 -19.16
C ARG A 36 8.82 5.75 -17.71
N SER A 37 9.75 6.09 -16.82
CA SER A 37 9.60 5.85 -15.38
C SER A 37 8.48 6.73 -14.81
N VAL A 38 7.30 6.14 -14.60
CA VAL A 38 6.11 6.84 -14.11
C VAL A 38 5.44 6.04 -13.02
N ILE A 39 5.11 6.72 -11.92
CA ILE A 39 4.33 6.16 -10.83
C ILE A 39 2.84 6.43 -11.11
N PRO A 40 2.03 5.40 -11.41
CA PRO A 40 0.60 5.56 -11.66
C PRO A 40 -0.15 5.86 -10.36
N VAL A 41 -1.32 6.51 -10.44
CA VAL A 41 -2.14 6.84 -9.25
C VAL A 41 -2.54 5.58 -8.47
N SER A 42 -2.78 4.47 -9.17
CA SER A 42 -3.06 3.15 -8.59
C SER A 42 -1.95 2.63 -7.66
N PHE A 43 -0.69 3.04 -7.86
CA PHE A 43 0.42 2.73 -6.95
C PHE A 43 0.13 3.23 -5.53
N TRP A 44 -0.38 4.46 -5.41
CA TRP A 44 -0.67 5.07 -4.12
C TRP A 44 -1.88 4.43 -3.44
N TYR A 45 -2.92 4.08 -4.20
CA TYR A 45 -4.07 3.35 -3.66
C TYR A 45 -3.69 1.96 -3.16
N LEU A 46 -2.92 1.18 -3.93
CA LEU A 46 -2.40 -0.12 -3.48
C LEU A 46 -1.50 0.03 -2.25
N SER A 47 -0.73 1.11 -2.16
CA SER A 47 0.11 1.39 -1.00
C SER A 47 -0.71 1.60 0.27
N ILE A 48 -1.84 2.32 0.19
CA ILE A 48 -2.76 2.52 1.33
C ILE A 48 -3.43 1.22 1.75
N VAL A 49 -3.92 0.44 0.79
CA VAL A 49 -4.57 -0.85 1.10
C VAL A 49 -3.56 -1.82 1.71
N GLY A 50 -2.38 -1.94 1.11
CA GLY A 50 -1.30 -2.78 1.62
C GLY A 50 -0.82 -2.32 3.00
N SER A 51 -0.62 -1.01 3.21
CA SER A 51 -0.19 -0.49 4.51
C SER A 51 -1.25 -0.67 5.58
N ALA A 52 -2.54 -0.50 5.28
CA ALA A 52 -3.61 -0.72 6.25
C ALA A 52 -3.67 -2.18 6.73
N LEU A 53 -3.56 -3.14 5.83
CA LEU A 53 -3.53 -4.56 6.16
C LEU A 53 -2.26 -4.93 6.94
N LEU A 54 -1.10 -4.43 6.52
CA LEU A 54 0.17 -4.68 7.20
C LEU A 54 0.23 -4.00 8.57
N PHE A 55 -0.37 -2.82 8.71
CA PHE A 55 -0.47 -2.11 9.98
C PHE A 55 -1.35 -2.87 10.98
N ALA A 56 -2.51 -3.36 10.54
CA ALA A 56 -3.36 -4.22 11.37
C ALA A 56 -2.62 -5.50 11.80
N TYR A 57 -1.91 -6.14 10.88
CA TYR A 57 -1.05 -7.30 11.19
C TYR A 57 0.08 -6.96 12.16
N ALA A 58 0.73 -5.79 12.01
CA ALA A 58 1.81 -5.33 12.87
C ALA A 58 1.34 -5.09 14.31
N ILE A 59 0.15 -4.48 14.47
CA ILE A 59 -0.49 -4.30 15.79
C ILE A 59 -0.75 -5.66 16.44
N TYR A 60 -1.31 -6.62 15.68
CA TYR A 60 -1.52 -7.97 16.18
C TYR A 60 -0.22 -8.64 16.63
N ARG A 61 0.87 -8.46 15.87
CA ARG A 61 2.20 -8.97 16.20
C ARG A 61 2.94 -8.17 17.28
N GLN A 62 2.38 -7.04 17.72
CA GLN A 62 3.02 -6.10 18.64
C GLN A 62 4.42 -5.66 18.18
N ASP A 63 4.59 -5.44 16.88
CA ASP A 63 5.86 -5.01 16.29
C ASP A 63 5.90 -3.47 16.15
N PRO A 64 6.53 -2.74 17.10
CA PRO A 64 6.53 -1.28 17.09
C PRO A 64 7.29 -0.68 15.89
N VAL A 65 8.30 -1.38 15.37
CA VAL A 65 9.10 -0.90 14.23
C VAL A 65 8.25 -0.92 12.97
N PHE A 66 7.52 -2.02 12.76
CA PHE A 66 6.66 -2.15 11.60
C PHE A 66 5.41 -1.25 11.68
N ILE A 67 4.84 -1.07 12.87
CA ILE A 67 3.76 -0.11 13.13
C ILE A 67 4.20 1.32 12.75
N ALA A 68 5.35 1.77 13.25
CA ALA A 68 5.86 3.12 12.97
C ALA A 68 6.10 3.33 11.47
N GLY A 69 6.71 2.34 10.80
CA GLY A 69 6.96 2.37 9.36
C GLY A 69 5.67 2.47 8.53
N GLN A 70 4.66 1.66 8.83
CA GLN A 70 3.39 1.67 8.10
C GLN A 70 2.54 2.91 8.39
N ALA A 71 2.56 3.42 9.62
CA ALA A 71 1.89 4.68 9.97
C ALA A 71 2.48 5.85 9.18
N PHE A 72 3.80 6.01 9.21
CA PHE A 72 4.48 7.07 8.46
C PHE A 72 4.27 6.93 6.95
N GLY A 73 4.43 5.72 6.41
CA GLY A 73 4.18 5.43 5.00
C GLY A 73 2.77 5.83 4.56
N SER A 74 1.75 5.52 5.36
CA SER A 74 0.35 5.85 5.07
C SER A 74 0.12 7.37 4.95
N ILE A 75 0.75 8.17 5.82
CA ILE A 75 0.69 9.64 5.75
C ILE A 75 1.27 10.13 4.43
N VAL A 76 2.44 9.60 4.02
CA VAL A 76 3.08 9.97 2.76
C VAL A 76 2.20 9.60 1.56
N TYR A 77 1.55 8.44 1.56
CA TYR A 77 0.69 8.00 0.47
C TYR A 77 -0.55 8.90 0.33
N LEU A 78 -1.20 9.23 1.43
CA LEU A 78 -2.35 10.14 1.46
C LEU A 78 -1.95 11.54 0.97
N ARG A 79 -0.82 12.07 1.44
CA ARG A 79 -0.31 13.38 0.99
C ARG A 79 -0.04 13.40 -0.51
N ASN A 80 0.53 12.33 -1.08
CA ASN A 80 0.77 12.26 -2.53
C ASN A 80 -0.55 12.21 -3.32
N LEU A 81 -1.54 11.45 -2.86
CA LEU A 81 -2.87 11.47 -3.48
C LEU A 81 -3.53 12.85 -3.40
N GLN A 82 -3.40 13.55 -2.27
CA GLN A 82 -3.91 14.91 -2.12
C GLN A 82 -3.29 15.89 -3.13
N LEU A 83 -1.97 15.82 -3.34
CA LEU A 83 -1.30 16.64 -4.36
C LEU A 83 -1.78 16.31 -5.78
N ILE A 84 -1.92 15.02 -6.09
CA ILE A 84 -2.42 14.57 -7.39
C ILE A 84 -3.84 15.11 -7.62
N ALA A 85 -4.72 15.01 -6.63
CA ALA A 85 -6.10 15.51 -6.71
C ALA A 85 -6.15 17.03 -6.94
N ARG A 86 -5.34 17.80 -6.20
CA ARG A 86 -5.23 19.26 -6.38
C ARG A 86 -4.71 19.63 -7.76
N SER A 87 -3.70 18.92 -8.27
CA SER A 87 -3.13 19.19 -9.59
C SER A 87 -4.08 18.92 -10.75
N LYS A 88 -5.06 18.01 -10.58
CA LYS A 88 -6.13 17.80 -11.55
C LYS A 88 -7.13 18.95 -11.53
N THR A 89 -7.53 19.39 -10.33
CA THR A 89 -8.51 20.48 -10.15
C THR A 89 -8.01 21.82 -10.72
N LEU A 90 -6.69 22.06 -10.73
CA LEU A 90 -6.10 23.29 -11.30
C LEU A 90 -6.01 23.29 -12.84
N LYS A 91 -6.27 22.16 -13.50
CA LYS A 91 -6.23 22.03 -14.96
C LYS A 91 -7.62 22.05 -15.60
N ASP A 92 -8.67 22.05 -14.78
CA ASP A 92 -10.07 22.23 -15.16
C ASP A 92 -10.46 23.70 -14.96
#